data_AF-A0A812PN86-F1
#
_entry.id   AF-A0A812PN86-F1
#
_cell.length_a   1.000
_cell.length_b   1.000
_cell.length_c   1.000
_cell.angle_alpha   90.00
_cell.angle_beta   90.00
_cell.angle_gamma   90.00
#
_symmetry.space_group_name_H-M   'P 1'
#
loop_
_entity.id
_entity.type
_entity.pdbx_description
1 polymer ?
#
loop_
_entity_poly.entity_id
_entity_poly.type
_entity_poly.pdbx_seq_one_letter_code
_entity_poly.pdbx_strand_id
1 'polypeptide(L)'
;FQLQLKQNERFIEDAQARVTNAERLCARLQRAALTAQRESDAAVIRAEAAEAELDRLQQKRHPLGATFDDVDLLRQRQGVLEAERASLSAELRQHREDAEELAAKSVAARRRELQLRSKLEAARQRCTTEKREIEQRHTKEREAFVHEMQAELQAVAAATENEVAMLTAQQEEEVRSLRRAEAAAAQRHSAGASRSEAAAAESAARLQETQSLRRLCEHSSGEVSRLSAELRAMQAAGFDLQDLEDSTDSEVERETDFFRARCESIERRCARALRAASRKEFDKVPPDLSFTESLDPVSPREISEPESREGSLAPAESRKSRSTEAFDLGTDSHLHDPAVQSPRQEAKALLAEQNETFAFVLEASNDSVEDSSVQLRRAMRQRPRTPRRTAPLAASGLERVL
;
A
#
# COMPACT_ATOMS: atom_id res chain seq x y z
N PHE A 1 10.97 6.28 -11.79
CA PHE A 1 11.55 7.64 -11.86
C PHE A 1 12.95 7.78 -11.27
N GLN A 2 13.16 7.62 -9.94
CA GLN A 2 14.48 7.88 -9.33
C GLN A 2 15.63 7.05 -9.93
N LEU A 3 15.39 5.79 -10.29
CA LEU A 3 16.37 4.94 -10.96
C LEU A 3 16.77 5.51 -12.34
N GLN A 4 15.78 5.96 -13.13
CA GLN A 4 16.01 6.54 -14.44
C GLN A 4 16.75 7.88 -14.37
N LEU A 5 16.46 8.72 -13.36
CA LEU A 5 17.24 9.93 -13.11
C LEU A 5 18.72 9.61 -12.84
N LYS A 6 19.00 8.63 -11.98
CA LYS A 6 20.38 8.21 -11.69
C LYS A 6 21.09 7.65 -12.91
N GLN A 7 20.38 6.94 -13.79
CA GLN A 7 20.94 6.44 -15.06
C GLN A 7 21.27 7.59 -16.01
N ASN A 8 20.38 8.57 -16.15
CA ASN A 8 20.59 9.75 -16.98
C ASN A 8 21.73 10.63 -16.46
N GLU A 9 21.85 10.80 -15.13
CA GLU A 9 22.96 11.51 -14.49
C GLU A 9 24.30 10.85 -14.80
N ARG A 10 24.42 9.53 -14.59
CA ARG A 10 25.64 8.77 -14.93
C ARG A 10 25.99 8.86 -16.41
N PHE A 11 25.00 8.75 -17.29
CA PHE A 11 25.22 8.88 -18.73
C PHE A 11 25.78 10.27 -19.09
N ILE A 12 25.24 11.33 -18.49
CA ILE A 12 25.71 12.71 -18.69
C ILE A 12 27.13 12.88 -18.13
N GLU A 13 27.45 12.32 -16.97
CA GLU A 13 28.79 12.33 -16.38
C GLU A 13 29.81 11.65 -17.30
N ASP A 14 29.51 10.45 -17.79
CA ASP A 14 30.38 9.71 -18.72
C ASP A 14 30.57 10.45 -20.05
N ALA A 15 29.53 11.11 -20.55
CA ALA A 15 29.62 11.92 -21.76
C ALA A 15 30.47 13.19 -21.54
N GLN A 16 30.37 13.84 -20.37
CA GLN A 16 31.25 14.95 -19.99
C GLN A 16 32.71 14.53 -19.86
N ALA A 17 32.99 13.37 -19.25
CA ALA A 17 34.33 12.82 -19.16
C ALA A 17 34.95 12.59 -20.56
N ARG A 18 34.14 12.14 -21.53
CA ARG A 18 34.58 11.98 -22.93
C ARG A 18 34.90 13.32 -23.60
N VAL A 19 34.07 14.34 -23.41
CA VAL A 19 34.32 15.69 -23.95
C VAL A 19 35.59 16.30 -23.35
N THR A 20 35.76 16.24 -22.03
CA THR A 20 36.96 16.80 -21.36
C THR A 20 38.24 16.09 -21.78
N ASN A 21 38.20 14.78 -22.01
CA ASN A 21 39.35 14.05 -22.56
C ASN A 21 39.67 14.44 -24.01
N ALA A 22 38.64 14.67 -24.84
CA ALA A 22 38.82 15.17 -26.20
C ALA A 22 39.45 16.59 -26.21
N GLU A 23 38.97 17.49 -25.33
CA GLU A 23 39.53 18.83 -25.15
C GLU A 23 41.02 18.79 -24.76
N ARG A 24 41.38 17.90 -23.82
CA ARG A 24 42.79 17.68 -23.43
C ARG A 24 43.63 17.15 -24.58
N LEU A 25 43.09 16.30 -25.44
CA LEU A 25 43.79 15.81 -26.63
C LEU A 25 44.00 16.94 -27.64
N CYS A 26 42.97 17.75 -27.93
CA CYS A 26 43.07 18.93 -28.78
C CYS A 26 44.16 19.88 -28.29
N ALA A 27 44.17 20.20 -27.00
CA ALA A 27 45.17 21.08 -26.40
C ALA A 27 46.60 20.52 -26.51
N ARG A 28 46.79 19.20 -26.34
CA ARG A 28 48.09 18.54 -26.52
C ARG A 28 48.57 18.62 -27.97
N LEU A 29 47.70 18.31 -28.92
CA LEU A 29 48.03 18.37 -30.35
C LEU A 29 48.36 19.80 -30.81
N GLN A 30 47.63 20.81 -30.32
CA GLN A 30 47.94 22.21 -30.61
C GLN A 30 49.31 22.63 -30.08
N ARG A 31 49.67 22.22 -28.86
CA ARG A 31 51.01 22.50 -28.31
C ARG A 31 52.10 21.81 -29.12
N ALA A 32 51.89 20.55 -29.52
CA ALA A 32 52.83 19.80 -30.35
C ALA A 32 53.01 20.44 -31.74
N ALA A 33 51.93 20.90 -32.37
CA ALA A 33 52.00 21.63 -33.64
C ALA A 33 52.79 22.94 -33.50
N LEU A 34 52.58 23.69 -32.42
CA LEU A 34 53.36 24.91 -32.15
C LEU A 34 54.84 24.63 -31.90
N THR A 35 55.20 23.54 -31.24
CA THR A 35 56.61 23.16 -31.06
C THR A 35 57.26 22.75 -32.38
N ALA A 36 56.57 21.93 -33.19
CA ALA A 36 57.06 21.54 -34.51
C ALA A 36 57.26 22.75 -35.44
N GLN A 37 56.35 23.74 -35.39
CA GLN A 37 56.50 24.99 -36.13
C GLN A 37 57.76 25.76 -35.71
N ARG A 38 58.02 25.88 -34.40
CA ARG A 38 59.22 26.56 -33.89
C ARG A 38 60.51 25.84 -34.28
N GLU A 39 60.50 24.51 -34.29
CA GLU A 39 61.64 23.70 -34.75
C GLU A 39 61.91 23.89 -36.24
N SER A 40 60.85 23.93 -37.06
CA SER A 40 60.93 24.27 -38.48
C SER A 40 61.52 25.68 -38.67
N ASP A 41 60.99 26.69 -37.97
CA ASP A 41 61.48 28.08 -38.08
C ASP A 41 62.96 28.19 -37.67
N ALA A 42 63.38 27.48 -36.61
CA ALA A 42 64.78 27.44 -36.18
C ALA A 42 65.68 26.73 -37.21
N ALA A 43 65.18 25.68 -37.87
CA ALA A 43 65.90 25.02 -38.95
C ALA A 43 66.03 25.92 -40.19
N VAL A 44 65.04 26.77 -40.50
CA VAL A 44 65.12 27.76 -41.59
C VAL A 44 66.25 28.75 -41.32
N ILE A 45 66.29 29.32 -40.11
CA ILE A 45 67.35 30.26 -39.71
C ILE A 45 68.74 29.60 -39.83
N ARG A 46 68.88 28.33 -39.43
CA ARG A 46 70.15 27.58 -39.57
C ARG A 46 70.52 27.35 -41.04
N ALA A 47 69.55 27.04 -41.89
CA ALA A 47 69.79 26.86 -43.33
C ALA A 47 70.20 28.17 -44.01
N GLU A 48 69.52 29.28 -43.71
CA GLU A 48 69.87 30.62 -44.21
C GLU A 48 71.28 31.05 -43.78
N ALA A 49 71.66 30.75 -42.53
CA ALA A 49 73.02 31.02 -42.05
C ALA A 49 74.09 30.21 -42.79
N ALA A 50 73.83 28.93 -43.09
CA ALA A 50 74.73 28.08 -43.87
C ALA A 50 74.85 28.56 -45.33
N GLU A 51 73.75 29.01 -45.94
CA GLU A 51 73.76 29.61 -47.29
C GLU A 51 74.58 30.91 -47.33
N ALA A 52 74.41 31.80 -46.35
CA ALA A 52 75.20 33.02 -46.25
C ALA A 52 76.72 32.75 -46.07
N GLU A 53 77.10 31.70 -45.35
CA GLU A 53 78.50 31.29 -45.21
C GLU A 53 79.07 30.75 -46.53
N LEU A 54 78.28 29.95 -47.26
CA LEU A 54 78.63 29.47 -48.61
C LEU A 54 78.85 30.64 -49.58
N ASP A 55 77.95 31.61 -49.63
CA ASP A 55 78.07 32.80 -50.47
C ASP A 55 79.33 33.60 -50.13
N ARG A 56 79.63 33.75 -48.84
CA ARG A 56 80.85 34.43 -48.37
C ARG A 56 82.12 33.70 -48.82
N LEU A 57 82.13 32.36 -48.79
CA LEU A 57 83.27 31.55 -49.25
C LEU A 57 83.43 31.60 -50.78
N GLN A 58 82.32 31.63 -51.53
CA GLN A 58 82.35 31.81 -52.98
C GLN A 58 82.95 33.16 -53.37
N GLN A 59 82.58 34.24 -52.68
CA GLN A 59 83.17 35.56 -52.90
C GLN A 59 84.68 35.60 -52.56
N LYS A 60 85.12 34.82 -51.56
CA LYS A 60 86.53 34.69 -51.16
C LYS A 60 87.37 33.74 -52.01
N ARG A 61 86.82 33.08 -53.04
CA ARG A 61 87.60 32.25 -53.97
C ARG A 61 88.41 33.07 -55.00
N HIS A 62 88.24 34.39 -55.04
CA HIS A 62 88.88 35.28 -56.03
C HIS A 62 90.05 36.20 -55.55
N PRO A 63 90.77 35.96 -54.43
CA PRO A 63 91.93 36.80 -54.12
C PRO A 63 93.11 36.38 -55.00
N LEU A 64 93.61 37.36 -55.76
CA LEU A 64 94.91 37.34 -56.41
C LEU A 64 96.00 37.19 -55.34
N GLY A 65 96.28 35.96 -54.88
CA GLY A 65 97.31 35.69 -53.86
C GLY A 65 97.12 34.47 -52.94
N ALA A 66 96.08 33.65 -53.11
CA ALA A 66 95.91 32.44 -52.29
C ALA A 66 96.94 31.36 -52.62
N THR A 67 97.51 30.70 -51.60
CA THR A 67 98.38 29.53 -51.80
C THR A 67 97.55 28.31 -52.19
N PHE A 68 98.16 27.30 -52.81
CA PHE A 68 97.47 26.07 -53.24
C PHE A 68 96.77 25.37 -52.05
N ASP A 69 97.41 25.37 -50.87
CA ASP A 69 96.88 24.79 -49.64
C ASP A 69 95.62 25.54 -49.13
N ASP A 70 95.54 26.87 -49.33
CA ASP A 70 94.37 27.67 -48.97
C ASP A 70 93.16 27.33 -49.84
N VAL A 71 93.39 27.04 -51.12
CA VAL A 71 92.32 26.69 -52.08
C VAL A 71 91.72 25.32 -51.76
N ASP A 72 92.53 24.35 -51.37
CA ASP A 72 92.05 23.01 -51.00
C ASP A 72 91.33 23.01 -49.64
N LEU A 73 91.80 23.81 -48.66
CA LEU A 73 91.08 24.01 -47.40
C LEU A 73 89.70 24.67 -47.62
N LEU A 74 89.62 25.67 -48.51
CA LEU A 74 88.36 26.31 -48.88
C LEU A 74 87.41 25.35 -49.61
N ARG A 75 87.94 24.47 -50.48
CA ARG A 75 87.15 23.41 -51.13
C ARG A 75 86.60 22.40 -50.14
N GLN A 76 87.41 21.96 -49.18
CA GLN A 76 86.96 21.03 -48.14
C GLN A 76 85.87 21.65 -47.26
N ARG A 77 86.06 22.90 -46.82
CA ARG A 77 85.04 23.62 -46.04
C ARG A 77 83.74 23.82 -46.82
N GLN A 78 83.84 24.14 -48.11
CA GLN A 78 82.67 24.25 -48.98
C GLN A 78 81.92 22.91 -49.09
N GLY A 79 82.61 21.79 -49.28
CA GLY A 79 81.97 20.47 -49.33
C GLY A 79 81.26 20.08 -48.03
N VAL A 80 81.83 20.46 -46.87
CA VAL A 80 81.17 20.27 -45.56
C VAL A 80 79.90 21.12 -45.47
N LEU A 81 79.95 22.39 -45.84
CA LEU A 81 78.78 23.27 -45.81
C LEU A 81 77.69 22.88 -46.81
N GLU A 82 78.06 22.36 -47.98
CA GLU A 82 77.11 21.80 -48.96
C GLU A 82 76.41 20.54 -48.40
N ALA A 83 77.16 19.68 -47.69
CA ALA A 83 76.58 18.52 -47.00
C ALA A 83 75.68 18.94 -45.82
N GLU A 84 76.09 19.94 -45.03
CA GLU A 84 75.28 20.51 -43.95
C GLU A 84 73.99 21.15 -44.49
N ARG A 85 74.06 21.92 -45.60
CA ARG A 85 72.89 22.49 -46.27
C ARG A 85 71.95 21.39 -46.77
N ALA A 86 72.48 20.33 -47.39
CA ALA A 86 71.67 19.21 -47.84
C ALA A 86 70.97 18.51 -46.65
N SER A 87 71.69 18.30 -45.54
CA SER A 87 71.14 17.74 -44.30
C SER A 87 70.03 18.62 -43.72
N LEU A 88 70.29 19.92 -43.55
CA LEU A 88 69.31 20.89 -43.02
C LEU A 88 68.09 21.00 -43.94
N SER A 89 68.27 20.91 -45.26
CA SER A 89 67.14 20.90 -46.20
C SER A 89 66.25 19.66 -46.07
N ALA A 90 66.85 18.50 -45.74
CA ALA A 90 66.10 17.27 -45.50
C ALA A 90 65.37 17.33 -44.15
N GLU A 91 66.02 17.82 -43.09
CA GLU A 91 65.40 18.06 -41.79
C GLU A 91 64.23 19.05 -41.90
N LEU A 92 64.38 20.13 -42.68
CA LEU A 92 63.30 21.09 -42.94
C LEU A 92 62.10 20.48 -43.63
N ARG A 93 62.32 19.60 -44.62
CA ARG A 93 61.21 18.87 -45.27
C ARG A 93 60.50 17.97 -44.25
N GLN A 94 61.24 17.21 -43.46
CA GLN A 94 60.66 16.35 -42.42
C GLN A 94 59.86 17.15 -41.39
N HIS A 95 60.39 18.26 -40.88
CA HIS A 95 59.69 19.09 -39.90
C HIS A 95 58.43 19.74 -40.48
N ARG A 96 58.41 20.09 -41.76
CA ARG A 96 57.22 20.59 -42.45
C ARG A 96 56.16 19.51 -42.59
N GLU A 97 56.55 18.30 -42.99
CA GLU A 97 55.64 17.15 -43.07
C GLU A 97 55.03 16.82 -41.70
N ASP A 98 55.86 16.76 -40.65
CA ASP A 98 55.42 16.51 -39.27
C ASP A 98 54.47 17.62 -38.76
N ALA A 99 54.77 18.89 -39.08
CA ALA A 99 53.93 20.03 -38.71
C ALA A 99 52.57 20.00 -39.43
N GLU A 100 52.55 19.68 -40.73
CA GLU A 100 51.32 19.51 -41.51
C GLU A 100 50.47 18.34 -40.99
N GLU A 101 51.09 17.21 -40.64
CA GLU A 101 50.40 16.06 -40.05
C GLU A 101 49.79 16.41 -38.69
N LEU A 102 50.54 17.09 -37.82
CA LEU A 102 50.05 17.55 -36.52
C LEU A 102 48.93 18.59 -36.66
N ALA A 103 49.03 19.50 -37.64
CA ALA A 103 47.98 20.46 -37.94
C ALA A 103 46.69 19.74 -38.38
N ALA A 104 46.78 18.77 -39.30
CA ALA A 104 45.65 17.97 -39.74
C ALA A 104 45.00 17.19 -38.58
N LYS A 105 45.81 16.53 -37.74
CA LYS A 105 45.32 15.83 -36.53
C LYS A 105 44.64 16.78 -35.55
N SER A 106 45.18 17.99 -35.35
CA SER A 106 44.58 18.98 -34.46
C SER A 106 43.21 19.46 -34.95
N VAL A 107 43.03 19.66 -36.26
CA VAL A 107 41.76 20.05 -36.87
C VAL A 107 40.74 18.91 -36.77
N ALA A 108 41.15 17.68 -37.05
CA ALA A 108 40.30 16.50 -36.91
C ALA A 108 39.85 16.30 -35.45
N ALA A 109 40.77 16.43 -34.49
CA ALA A 109 40.45 16.36 -33.07
C ALA A 109 39.46 17.45 -32.65
N ARG A 110 39.63 18.69 -33.12
CA ARG A 110 38.73 19.80 -32.81
C ARG A 110 37.33 19.61 -33.42
N ARG A 111 37.24 19.06 -34.64
CA ARG A 111 35.94 18.68 -35.23
C ARG A 111 35.24 17.61 -34.38
N ARG A 112 35.97 16.60 -33.92
CA ARG A 112 35.45 15.53 -33.06
C ARG A 112 34.99 16.08 -31.70
N GLU A 113 35.74 16.99 -31.09
CA GLU A 113 35.36 17.67 -29.85
C GLU A 113 34.02 18.41 -30.01
N LEU A 114 33.87 19.21 -31.07
CA LEU A 114 32.64 19.95 -31.34
C LEU A 114 31.44 19.01 -31.55
N GLN A 115 31.63 17.90 -32.28
CA GLN A 115 30.60 16.88 -32.44
C GLN A 115 30.20 16.25 -31.10
N LEU A 116 31.17 15.92 -30.24
CA LEU A 116 30.89 15.36 -28.92
C LEU A 116 30.17 16.36 -28.02
N ARG A 117 30.53 17.65 -28.06
CA ARG A 117 29.82 18.72 -27.34
C ARG A 117 28.37 18.85 -27.81
N SER A 118 28.13 18.88 -29.12
CA SER A 118 26.77 18.93 -29.67
C SER A 118 25.94 17.71 -29.26
N LYS A 119 26.53 16.51 -29.31
CA LYS A 119 25.86 15.28 -28.83
C LYS A 119 25.54 15.35 -27.33
N LEU A 120 26.45 15.85 -26.51
CA LEU A 120 26.23 16.03 -25.08
C LEU A 120 25.10 17.03 -24.80
N GLU A 121 25.05 18.15 -25.52
CA GLU A 121 23.97 19.14 -25.40
C GLU A 121 22.62 18.56 -25.80
N ALA A 122 22.54 17.84 -26.92
CA ALA A 122 21.33 17.16 -27.35
C ALA A 122 20.87 16.10 -26.32
N ALA A 123 21.80 15.32 -25.78
CA ALA A 123 21.49 14.35 -24.73
C ALA A 123 20.98 15.02 -23.44
N ARG A 124 21.62 16.11 -23.01
CA ARG A 124 21.16 16.92 -21.87
C ARG A 124 19.74 17.42 -22.09
N GLN A 125 19.44 17.95 -23.27
CA GLN A 125 18.09 18.41 -23.60
C GLN A 125 17.08 17.26 -23.51
N ARG A 126 17.35 16.11 -24.12
CA ARG A 126 16.49 14.92 -24.03
C ARG A 126 16.26 14.46 -22.58
N CYS A 127 17.32 14.37 -21.78
CA CYS A 127 17.19 14.01 -20.36
C CYS A 127 16.34 15.02 -19.58
N THR A 128 16.45 16.32 -19.89
CA THR A 128 15.61 17.35 -19.24
C THR A 128 14.15 17.29 -19.66
N THR A 129 13.86 16.98 -20.93
CA THR A 129 12.48 16.83 -21.41
C THR A 129 11.83 15.58 -20.82
N GLU A 130 12.53 14.43 -20.87
CA GLU A 130 12.06 13.19 -20.26
C GLU A 130 11.78 13.36 -18.76
N LYS A 131 12.67 14.05 -18.03
CA LYS A 131 12.46 14.34 -16.61
C LYS A 131 11.14 15.08 -16.39
N ARG A 132 10.87 16.13 -17.15
CA ARG A 132 9.62 16.91 -17.03
C ARG A 132 8.40 16.09 -17.38
N GLU A 133 8.46 15.26 -18.42
CA GLU A 133 7.35 14.39 -18.81
C GLU A 133 7.03 13.36 -17.72
N ILE A 134 8.06 12.74 -17.12
CA ILE A 134 7.85 11.77 -16.04
C ILE A 134 7.32 12.46 -14.78
N GLU A 135 7.84 13.65 -14.43
CA GLU A 135 7.31 14.45 -13.33
C GLU A 135 5.83 14.80 -13.53
N GLN A 136 5.44 15.22 -14.74
CA GLN A 136 4.04 15.50 -15.06
C GLN A 136 3.16 14.25 -14.97
N ARG A 137 3.61 13.10 -15.48
CA ARG A 137 2.87 11.83 -15.38
C ARG A 137 2.69 11.42 -13.92
N HIS A 138 3.75 11.48 -13.11
CA HIS A 138 3.66 11.15 -11.69
C HIS A 138 2.77 12.11 -10.90
N THR A 139 2.78 13.40 -11.20
CA THR A 139 1.84 14.34 -10.58
C THR A 139 0.39 13.97 -10.91
N LYS A 140 0.09 13.67 -12.18
CA LYS A 140 -1.26 13.23 -12.59
C LYS A 140 -1.67 11.90 -11.95
N GLU A 141 -0.77 10.93 -11.91
CA GLU A 141 -1.01 9.64 -11.23
C GLU A 141 -1.31 9.83 -9.74
N ARG A 142 -0.56 10.73 -9.08
CA ARG A 142 -0.76 11.04 -7.67
C ARG A 142 -2.10 11.75 -7.43
N GLU A 143 -2.46 12.70 -8.28
CA GLU A 143 -3.75 13.38 -8.22
C GLU A 143 -4.90 12.40 -8.43
N ALA A 144 -4.81 11.52 -9.43
CA ALA A 144 -5.79 10.48 -9.68
C ALA A 144 -5.94 9.54 -8.48
N PHE A 145 -4.84 9.06 -7.92
CA PHE A 145 -4.83 8.20 -6.73
C PHE A 145 -5.45 8.91 -5.51
N VAL A 146 -5.12 10.19 -5.28
CA VAL A 146 -5.71 10.97 -4.19
C VAL A 146 -7.22 11.12 -4.39
N HIS A 147 -7.68 11.40 -5.61
CA HIS A 147 -9.11 11.49 -5.92
C HIS A 147 -9.82 10.15 -5.71
N GLU A 148 -9.23 9.04 -6.15
CA GLU A 148 -9.77 7.70 -5.94
C GLU A 148 -9.90 7.38 -4.45
N MET A 149 -8.83 7.58 -3.68
CA MET A 149 -8.85 7.38 -2.22
C MET A 149 -9.86 8.29 -1.51
N GLN A 150 -10.04 9.53 -1.96
CA GLN A 150 -11.06 10.43 -1.39
C GLN A 150 -12.47 9.94 -1.70
N ALA A 151 -12.72 9.45 -2.92
CA ALA A 151 -14.01 8.89 -3.29
C ALA A 151 -14.34 7.62 -2.49
N GLU A 152 -13.36 6.73 -2.31
CA GLU A 152 -13.51 5.54 -1.48
C GLU A 152 -13.78 5.90 -0.02
N LEU A 153 -13.04 6.86 0.56
CA LEU A 153 -13.26 7.32 1.93
C LEU A 153 -14.66 7.93 2.10
N GLN A 154 -15.15 8.70 1.12
CA GLN A 154 -16.51 9.24 1.15
C GLN A 154 -17.56 8.14 1.05
N ALA A 155 -17.34 7.13 0.21
CA ALA A 155 -18.26 5.99 0.08
C ALA A 155 -18.32 5.18 1.38
N VAL A 156 -17.17 4.92 2.02
CA VAL A 156 -17.11 4.26 3.33
C VAL A 156 -17.78 5.11 4.39
N ALA A 157 -17.52 6.41 4.45
CA ALA A 157 -18.15 7.31 5.41
C ALA A 157 -19.69 7.29 5.26
N ALA A 158 -20.20 7.44 4.05
CA ALA A 158 -21.65 7.37 3.78
C ALA A 158 -22.25 5.99 4.12
N ALA A 159 -21.53 4.89 3.84
CA ALA A 159 -21.96 3.55 4.22
C ALA A 159 -22.03 3.39 5.75
N THR A 160 -21.02 3.88 6.47
CA THR A 160 -21.00 3.82 7.94
C THR A 160 -22.07 4.71 8.57
N GLU A 161 -22.34 5.89 8.02
CA GLU A 161 -23.45 6.75 8.48
C GLU A 161 -24.80 6.06 8.28
N ASN A 162 -25.01 5.40 7.13
CA ASN A 162 -26.22 4.64 6.87
C ASN A 162 -26.37 3.43 7.80
N GLU A 163 -25.28 2.71 8.07
CA GLU A 163 -25.28 1.57 9.00
C GLU A 163 -25.62 2.01 10.42
N VAL A 164 -25.00 3.09 10.90
CA VAL A 164 -25.32 3.70 12.21
C VAL A 164 -26.79 4.13 12.24
N ALA A 165 -27.30 4.79 11.20
CA ALA A 165 -28.70 5.17 11.12
C ALA A 165 -29.64 3.96 11.19
N MET A 166 -29.34 2.88 10.46
CA MET A 166 -30.12 1.64 10.52
C MET A 166 -30.09 1.00 11.91
N LEU A 167 -28.92 0.88 12.52
CA LEU A 167 -28.77 0.30 13.86
C LEU A 167 -29.51 1.14 14.91
N THR A 168 -29.45 2.47 14.82
CA THR A 168 -30.22 3.35 15.71
C THR A 168 -31.73 3.17 15.52
N ALA A 169 -32.21 3.05 14.28
CA ALA A 169 -33.63 2.79 14.02
C ALA A 169 -34.09 1.43 14.57
N GLN A 170 -33.26 0.39 14.44
CA GLN A 170 -33.52 -0.93 15.04
C GLN A 170 -33.59 -0.85 16.57
N GLN A 171 -32.62 -0.18 17.21
CA GLN A 171 -32.62 0.01 18.66
C GLN A 171 -33.86 0.77 19.14
N GLU A 172 -34.29 1.81 18.43
CA GLU A 172 -35.50 2.52 18.77
C GLU A 172 -36.75 1.64 18.65
N GLU A 173 -36.83 0.78 17.63
CA GLU A 173 -37.94 -0.15 17.46
C GLU A 173 -37.97 -1.21 18.57
N GLU A 174 -36.80 -1.75 18.94
CA GLU A 174 -36.66 -2.67 20.07
C GLU A 174 -37.13 -1.99 21.37
N VAL A 175 -36.67 -0.78 21.67
CA VAL A 175 -37.11 0.00 22.85
C VAL A 175 -38.62 0.26 22.80
N ARG A 176 -39.18 0.59 21.63
CA ARG A 176 -40.64 0.76 21.45
C ARG A 176 -41.40 -0.54 21.72
N SER A 177 -40.87 -1.67 21.26
CA SER A 177 -41.49 -2.99 21.48
C SER A 177 -41.46 -3.40 22.96
N LEU A 178 -40.34 -3.15 23.65
CA LEU A 178 -40.18 -3.43 25.08
C LEU A 178 -41.13 -2.57 25.91
N ARG A 179 -41.26 -1.27 25.61
CA ARG A 179 -42.23 -0.38 26.28
C ARG A 179 -43.67 -0.83 26.08
N ARG A 180 -44.03 -1.35 24.90
CA ARG A 180 -45.36 -1.92 24.65
C ARG A 180 -45.60 -3.19 25.47
N ALA A 181 -44.60 -4.07 25.54
CA ALA A 181 -44.66 -5.29 26.35
C ALA A 181 -44.79 -4.97 27.84
N GLU A 182 -44.03 -3.99 28.33
CA GLU A 182 -44.10 -3.50 29.71
C GLU A 182 -45.49 -2.90 30.03
N ALA A 183 -46.04 -2.06 29.13
CA ALA A 183 -47.39 -1.54 29.29
C ALA A 183 -48.46 -2.65 29.30
N ALA A 184 -48.32 -3.66 28.45
CA ALA A 184 -49.23 -4.82 28.45
C ALA A 184 -49.10 -5.64 29.74
N ALA A 185 -47.89 -5.84 30.25
CA ALA A 185 -47.65 -6.50 31.54
C ALA A 185 -48.28 -5.69 32.69
N ALA A 186 -48.11 -4.37 32.71
CA ALA A 186 -48.73 -3.49 33.69
C ALA A 186 -50.27 -3.55 33.65
N GLN A 187 -50.87 -3.61 32.46
CA GLN A 187 -52.31 -3.82 32.29
C GLN A 187 -52.78 -5.19 32.80
N ARG A 188 -51.99 -6.25 32.59
CA ARG A 188 -52.30 -7.58 33.14
C ARG A 188 -52.21 -7.57 34.67
N HIS A 189 -51.21 -6.90 35.24
CA HIS A 189 -51.09 -6.75 36.68
C HIS A 189 -52.23 -5.95 37.30
N SER A 190 -52.66 -4.84 36.67
CA SER A 190 -53.81 -4.06 37.17
C SER A 190 -55.13 -4.81 37.00
N ALA A 191 -55.31 -5.55 35.89
CA ALA A 191 -56.46 -6.42 35.70
C ALA A 191 -56.47 -7.62 36.66
N GLY A 192 -55.29 -8.18 36.98
CA GLY A 192 -55.12 -9.21 38.00
C GLY A 192 -55.45 -8.69 39.40
N ALA A 193 -54.99 -7.47 39.73
CA ALA A 193 -55.29 -6.80 40.99
C ALA A 193 -56.79 -6.53 41.13
N SER A 194 -57.45 -6.00 40.10
CA SER A 194 -58.90 -5.75 40.14
C SER A 194 -59.73 -7.04 40.22
N ARG A 195 -59.29 -8.12 39.56
CA ARG A 195 -59.90 -9.45 39.71
C ARG A 195 -59.69 -10.01 41.13
N SER A 196 -58.51 -9.83 41.70
CA SER A 196 -58.22 -10.25 43.07
C SER A 196 -59.04 -9.47 44.08
N GLU A 197 -59.19 -8.15 43.90
CA GLU A 197 -60.04 -7.30 44.73
C GLU A 197 -61.52 -7.70 44.60
N ALA A 198 -61.99 -7.97 43.38
CA ALA A 198 -63.35 -8.46 43.15
C ALA A 198 -63.61 -9.82 43.80
N ALA A 199 -62.66 -10.76 43.68
CA ALA A 199 -62.74 -12.06 44.34
C ALA A 199 -62.70 -11.93 45.87
N ALA A 200 -61.86 -11.03 46.40
CA ALA A 200 -61.80 -10.74 47.84
C ALA A 200 -63.12 -10.13 48.32
N ALA A 201 -63.70 -9.18 47.58
CA ALA A 201 -64.99 -8.59 47.89
C ALA A 201 -66.14 -9.60 47.84
N GLU A 202 -66.14 -10.51 46.85
CA GLU A 202 -67.12 -11.59 46.78
C GLU A 202 -66.97 -12.56 47.97
N SER A 203 -65.75 -12.93 48.33
CA SER A 203 -65.50 -13.79 49.50
C SER A 203 -65.95 -13.12 50.80
N ALA A 204 -65.72 -11.81 50.95
CA ALA A 204 -66.18 -11.03 52.10
C ALA A 204 -67.73 -10.94 52.16
N ALA A 205 -68.38 -10.73 51.01
CA ALA A 205 -69.85 -10.74 50.93
C ALA A 205 -70.43 -12.12 51.29
N ARG A 206 -69.81 -13.20 50.82
CA ARG A 206 -70.19 -14.58 51.19
C ARG A 206 -70.01 -14.81 52.70
N LEU A 207 -68.89 -14.37 53.29
CA LEU A 207 -68.68 -14.45 54.74
C LEU A 207 -69.75 -13.66 55.51
N GLN A 208 -70.10 -12.46 55.06
CA GLN A 208 -71.16 -11.66 55.68
C GLN A 208 -72.53 -12.36 55.59
N GLU A 209 -72.85 -12.99 54.45
CA GLU A 209 -74.06 -13.80 54.29
C GLU A 209 -74.07 -15.01 55.24
N THR A 210 -72.94 -15.72 55.39
CA THR A 210 -72.86 -16.83 56.35
C THR A 210 -73.00 -16.36 57.80
N GLN A 211 -72.44 -15.20 58.15
CA GLN A 211 -72.59 -14.61 59.48
C GLN A 211 -74.03 -14.18 59.76
N SER A 212 -74.74 -13.60 58.78
CA SER A 212 -76.13 -13.20 58.94
C SER A 212 -77.04 -14.43 59.10
N LEU A 213 -76.78 -15.51 58.33
CA LEU A 213 -77.46 -16.80 58.51
C LEU A 213 -77.18 -17.42 59.88
N ARG A 214 -75.93 -17.36 60.37
CA ARG A 214 -75.60 -17.84 61.72
C ARG A 214 -76.35 -17.08 62.79
N ARG A 215 -76.39 -15.74 62.73
CA ARG A 215 -77.18 -14.90 63.65
C ARG A 215 -78.67 -15.21 63.60
N LEU A 216 -79.22 -15.45 62.41
CA LEU A 216 -80.62 -15.88 62.25
C LEU A 216 -80.87 -17.22 62.95
N CYS A 217 -79.97 -18.18 62.78
CA CYS A 217 -80.06 -19.50 63.41
C CYS A 217 -79.90 -19.43 64.94
N GLU A 218 -78.99 -18.59 65.45
CA GLU A 218 -78.82 -18.34 66.88
C GLU A 218 -80.07 -17.70 67.48
N HIS A 219 -80.64 -16.70 66.79
CA HIS A 219 -81.87 -16.04 67.22
C HIS A 219 -83.07 -16.98 67.21
N SER A 220 -83.27 -17.74 66.13
CA SER A 220 -84.36 -18.72 66.04
C SER A 220 -84.20 -19.87 67.02
N SER A 221 -82.97 -20.35 67.26
CA SER A 221 -82.67 -21.33 68.31
C SER A 221 -82.98 -20.77 69.70
N GLY A 222 -82.67 -19.49 69.94
CA GLY A 222 -83.03 -18.78 71.16
C GLY A 222 -84.55 -18.66 71.34
N GLU A 223 -85.28 -18.31 70.28
CA GLU A 223 -86.75 -18.26 70.28
C GLU A 223 -87.36 -19.64 70.52
N VAL A 224 -86.89 -20.70 69.86
CA VAL A 224 -87.36 -22.08 70.09
C VAL A 224 -87.04 -22.52 71.52
N SER A 225 -85.85 -22.19 72.04
CA SER A 225 -85.48 -22.50 73.42
C SER A 225 -86.39 -21.80 74.42
N ARG A 226 -86.72 -20.51 74.18
CA ARG A 226 -87.65 -19.75 74.99
C ARG A 226 -89.07 -20.31 74.93
N LEU A 227 -89.61 -20.54 73.73
CA LEU A 227 -90.95 -21.10 73.54
C LEU A 227 -91.06 -22.50 74.15
N SER A 228 -90.02 -23.34 74.00
CA SER A 228 -89.99 -24.67 74.62
C SER A 228 -89.86 -24.62 76.15
N ALA A 229 -89.22 -23.58 76.71
CA ALA A 229 -89.16 -23.35 78.14
C ALA A 229 -90.50 -22.83 78.69
N GLU A 230 -91.17 -21.94 77.96
CA GLU A 230 -92.55 -21.50 78.25
C GLU A 230 -93.52 -22.69 78.19
N LEU A 231 -93.38 -23.58 77.19
CA LEU A 231 -94.17 -24.81 77.07
C LEU A 231 -93.92 -25.79 78.23
N ARG A 232 -92.65 -25.98 78.62
CA ARG A 232 -92.28 -26.77 79.81
C ARG A 232 -92.75 -26.13 81.11
N ALA A 233 -92.76 -24.80 81.20
CA ALA A 233 -93.29 -24.08 82.36
C ALA A 233 -94.81 -24.22 82.44
N MET A 234 -95.54 -24.19 81.33
CA MET A 234 -96.98 -24.51 81.31
C MET A 234 -97.24 -25.96 81.70
N GLN A 235 -96.42 -26.90 81.25
CA GLN A 235 -96.50 -28.30 81.68
C GLN A 235 -96.20 -28.48 83.19
N ALA A 236 -95.27 -27.70 83.74
CA ALA A 236 -94.90 -27.73 85.16
C ALA A 236 -95.86 -26.94 86.07
N ALA A 237 -96.61 -25.98 85.53
CA ALA A 237 -97.52 -25.10 86.27
C ALA A 237 -98.86 -25.75 86.64
N GLY A 238 -99.07 -27.03 86.32
CA GLY A 238 -100.14 -27.83 86.92
C GLY A 238 -101.01 -28.57 85.92
N PHE A 239 -100.45 -29.57 85.26
CA PHE A 239 -101.23 -30.72 84.79
C PHE A 239 -100.40 -32.00 84.94
N ASP A 240 -100.72 -32.77 85.99
CA ASP A 240 -100.37 -34.18 86.06
C ASP A 240 -101.00 -34.86 84.85
N LEU A 241 -100.16 -35.40 83.97
CA LEU A 241 -100.50 -36.07 82.71
C LEU A 241 -101.20 -37.43 82.90
N GLN A 242 -101.96 -37.58 83.99
CA GLN A 242 -102.79 -38.76 84.29
C GLN A 242 -104.26 -38.44 84.57
N ASP A 243 -104.65 -37.17 84.75
CA ASP A 243 -106.06 -36.78 84.96
C ASP A 243 -106.63 -35.86 83.84
N LEU A 244 -106.01 -35.85 82.65
CA LEU A 244 -106.40 -35.02 81.50
C LEU A 244 -106.97 -35.81 80.31
N GLU A 245 -107.55 -36.99 80.54
CA GLU A 245 -108.29 -37.71 79.50
C GLU A 245 -109.79 -37.35 79.47
N ASP A 246 -110.32 -36.66 80.48
CA ASP A 246 -111.77 -36.37 80.59
C ASP A 246 -112.15 -34.88 80.80
N SER A 247 -111.22 -33.93 80.64
CA SER A 247 -111.49 -32.49 80.73
C SER A 247 -111.35 -31.79 79.37
N THR A 248 -112.48 -31.42 78.75
CA THR A 248 -112.54 -30.66 77.50
C THR A 248 -112.24 -29.17 77.69
N ASP A 249 -111.11 -28.82 78.30
CA ASP A 249 -110.62 -27.44 78.31
C ASP A 249 -109.89 -27.13 76.99
N SER A 250 -110.72 -26.90 75.97
CA SER A 250 -110.31 -26.63 74.58
C SER A 250 -109.41 -25.41 74.37
N GLU A 251 -109.10 -24.64 75.42
CA GLU A 251 -108.21 -23.48 75.35
C GLU A 251 -106.74 -23.88 75.57
N VAL A 252 -106.43 -24.82 76.47
CA VAL A 252 -105.05 -25.25 76.75
C VAL A 252 -104.49 -26.09 75.60
N GLU A 253 -105.31 -26.95 74.99
CA GLU A 253 -104.92 -27.67 73.77
C GLU A 253 -104.68 -26.71 72.60
N ARG A 254 -105.51 -25.69 72.41
CA ARG A 254 -105.30 -24.68 71.36
C ARG A 254 -104.03 -23.88 71.59
N GLU A 255 -103.70 -23.55 72.83
CA GLU A 255 -102.52 -22.75 73.16
C GLU A 255 -101.23 -23.59 73.02
N THR A 256 -101.25 -24.85 73.48
CA THR A 256 -100.13 -25.78 73.28
C THR A 256 -99.90 -26.15 71.81
N ASP A 257 -100.98 -26.35 71.03
CA ASP A 257 -100.89 -26.55 69.58
C ASP A 257 -100.42 -25.28 68.86
N PHE A 258 -100.80 -24.09 69.32
CA PHE A 258 -100.29 -22.83 68.78
C PHE A 258 -98.78 -22.70 68.98
N PHE A 259 -98.28 -23.00 70.19
CA PHE A 259 -96.83 -22.97 70.45
C PHE A 259 -96.08 -24.06 69.67
N ARG A 260 -96.63 -25.28 69.58
CA ARG A 260 -96.05 -26.37 68.79
C ARG A 260 -95.98 -26.02 67.30
N ALA A 261 -97.08 -25.51 66.73
CA ALA A 261 -97.15 -25.07 65.35
C ALA A 261 -96.17 -23.91 65.07
N ARG A 262 -95.98 -23.01 66.04
CA ARG A 262 -95.02 -21.91 65.93
C ARG A 262 -93.57 -22.40 65.98
N CYS A 263 -93.23 -23.33 66.87
CA CYS A 263 -91.91 -23.98 66.91
C CYS A 263 -91.61 -24.71 65.59
N GLU A 264 -92.53 -25.55 65.10
CA GLU A 264 -92.35 -26.24 63.83
C GLU A 264 -92.25 -25.28 62.63
N SER A 265 -93.00 -24.17 62.67
CA SER A 265 -92.92 -23.14 61.62
C SER A 265 -91.53 -22.48 61.60
N ILE A 266 -90.97 -22.18 62.77
CA ILE A 266 -89.61 -21.63 62.93
C ILE A 266 -88.57 -22.65 62.46
N GLU A 267 -88.69 -23.93 62.84
CA GLU A 267 -87.79 -25.00 62.40
C GLU A 267 -87.86 -25.22 60.88
N ARG A 268 -89.06 -25.24 60.30
CA ARG A 268 -89.24 -25.31 58.84
C ARG A 268 -88.64 -24.10 58.14
N ARG A 269 -88.73 -22.90 58.73
CA ARG A 269 -88.10 -21.68 58.20
C ARG A 269 -86.57 -21.77 58.27
N CYS A 270 -86.00 -22.30 59.35
CA CYS A 270 -84.57 -22.54 59.48
C CYS A 270 -84.07 -23.61 58.50
N ALA A 271 -84.77 -24.73 58.38
CA ALA A 271 -84.44 -25.79 57.44
C ALA A 271 -84.50 -25.31 55.98
N ARG A 272 -85.46 -24.45 55.64
CA ARG A 272 -85.54 -23.80 54.31
C ARG A 272 -84.39 -22.84 54.07
N ALA A 273 -84.02 -22.02 55.06
CA ALA A 273 -82.88 -21.11 54.97
C ALA A 273 -81.54 -21.86 54.81
N LEU A 274 -81.32 -22.94 55.56
CA LEU A 274 -80.13 -23.79 55.44
C LEU A 274 -80.08 -24.52 54.10
N ARG A 275 -81.20 -25.03 53.61
CA ARG A 275 -81.27 -25.64 52.26
C ARG A 275 -81.01 -24.63 51.16
N ALA A 276 -81.53 -23.41 51.26
CA ALA A 276 -81.26 -22.34 50.30
C ALA A 276 -79.78 -21.93 50.32
N ALA A 277 -79.15 -21.88 51.50
CA ALA A 277 -77.72 -21.62 51.65
C ALA A 277 -76.84 -22.75 51.06
N SER A 278 -77.25 -24.01 51.22
CA SER A 278 -76.53 -25.18 50.66
C SER A 278 -76.65 -25.34 49.14
N ARG A 279 -77.63 -24.67 48.50
CA ARG A 279 -77.88 -24.75 47.05
C ARG A 279 -77.14 -23.69 46.23
N LYS A 280 -76.43 -22.74 46.85
CA LYS A 280 -75.54 -21.83 46.12
C LYS A 280 -74.29 -22.60 45.74
N GLU A 281 -74.12 -22.78 44.43
CA GLU A 281 -73.10 -23.58 43.73
C GLU A 281 -71.70 -23.50 44.38
N PHE A 282 -71.24 -24.62 44.95
CA PHE A 282 -69.83 -24.88 45.25
C PHE A 282 -69.03 -25.33 44.01
N ASP A 283 -69.68 -25.41 42.82
CA ASP A 283 -69.14 -26.05 41.61
C ASP A 283 -68.53 -25.09 40.56
N LYS A 284 -68.22 -23.85 40.93
CA LYS A 284 -67.44 -22.96 40.04
C LYS A 284 -66.14 -22.52 40.69
N VAL A 285 -65.30 -23.50 41.01
CA VAL A 285 -63.85 -23.27 40.98
C VAL A 285 -63.46 -23.27 39.50
N PRO A 286 -62.99 -22.15 38.93
CA PRO A 286 -62.49 -22.14 37.57
C PRO A 286 -61.30 -23.11 37.46
N PRO A 287 -61.20 -23.95 36.42
CA PRO A 287 -60.11 -24.92 36.27
C PRO A 287 -58.72 -24.29 36.01
N ASP A 288 -58.58 -22.96 36.00
CA ASP A 288 -57.34 -22.27 35.58
C ASP A 288 -56.31 -22.04 36.70
N LEU A 289 -56.40 -22.76 37.83
CA LEU A 289 -55.33 -22.82 38.84
C LEU A 289 -54.45 -24.06 38.70
N SER A 290 -54.24 -24.56 37.48
CA SER A 290 -53.09 -25.42 37.20
C SER A 290 -51.82 -24.57 37.16
N PHE A 291 -51.12 -24.50 38.30
CA PHE A 291 -49.70 -24.20 38.33
C PHE A 291 -48.94 -25.35 37.65
N THR A 292 -48.96 -25.38 36.31
CA THR A 292 -47.94 -26.08 35.54
C THR A 292 -47.04 -25.03 34.93
N GLU A 293 -46.01 -24.70 35.71
CA GLU A 293 -44.82 -24.00 35.31
C GLU A 293 -44.11 -24.85 34.24
N SER A 294 -44.52 -24.69 32.98
CA SER A 294 -43.78 -25.21 31.82
C SER A 294 -42.56 -24.33 31.59
N LEU A 295 -41.48 -24.65 32.29
CA LEU A 295 -40.13 -24.26 31.91
C LEU A 295 -39.83 -24.89 30.55
N ASP A 296 -39.86 -24.09 29.49
CA ASP A 296 -39.20 -24.44 28.24
C ASP A 296 -37.68 -24.47 28.49
N PRO A 297 -36.98 -25.59 28.24
CA PRO A 297 -35.53 -25.58 28.22
C PRO A 297 -35.06 -24.86 26.96
N VAL A 298 -34.49 -23.67 27.15
CA VAL A 298 -33.65 -22.99 26.17
C VAL A 298 -32.53 -23.94 25.77
N SER A 299 -32.55 -24.34 24.49
CA SER A 299 -31.48 -25.08 23.85
C SER A 299 -30.16 -24.29 23.94
N PRO A 300 -29.06 -24.86 24.46
CA PRO A 300 -27.78 -24.18 24.47
C PRO A 300 -27.22 -24.17 23.04
N ARG A 301 -27.12 -22.98 22.43
CA ARG A 301 -26.27 -22.76 21.27
C ARG A 301 -24.82 -22.93 21.72
N GLU A 302 -24.16 -23.94 21.17
CA GLU A 302 -22.74 -24.22 21.29
C GLU A 302 -21.93 -22.97 20.91
N ILE A 303 -21.18 -22.48 21.89
CA ILE A 303 -20.07 -21.56 21.73
C ILE A 303 -18.93 -22.42 21.17
N SER A 304 -18.61 -22.24 19.90
CA SER A 304 -17.36 -22.76 19.31
C SER A 304 -16.31 -21.66 19.43
N GLU A 305 -15.40 -21.81 20.39
CA GLU A 305 -14.13 -21.08 20.42
C GLU A 305 -13.14 -21.66 19.38
N PRO A 306 -12.15 -20.86 18.93
CA PRO A 306 -11.31 -21.20 17.80
C PRO A 306 -10.08 -22.04 18.23
N GLU A 307 -9.89 -23.19 17.59
CA GLU A 307 -8.62 -23.90 17.64
C GLU A 307 -7.61 -23.29 16.65
N SER A 308 -6.54 -22.78 17.23
CA SER A 308 -5.25 -22.50 16.61
C SER A 308 -4.71 -23.74 15.90
N ARG A 309 -4.36 -23.64 14.61
CA ARG A 309 -3.34 -24.52 14.03
C ARG A 309 -2.53 -23.82 12.95
N GLU A 310 -1.24 -23.70 13.28
CA GLU A 310 -0.15 -23.35 12.39
C GLU A 310 -0.03 -24.32 11.21
N GLY A 311 0.47 -23.79 10.10
CA GLY A 311 1.45 -24.52 9.30
C GLY A 311 0.97 -25.13 7.98
N SER A 312 1.44 -24.48 6.90
CA SER A 312 2.27 -25.14 5.86
C SER A 312 1.66 -25.31 4.46
N LEU A 313 2.22 -24.50 3.56
CA LEU A 313 2.78 -24.83 2.24
C LEU A 313 1.88 -25.40 1.10
N ALA A 314 1.72 -24.52 0.12
CA ALA A 314 2.04 -24.72 -1.32
C ALA A 314 1.00 -25.39 -2.25
N PRO A 315 1.03 -25.04 -3.55
CA PRO A 315 -0.16 -25.00 -4.41
C PRO A 315 -0.22 -26.14 -5.43
N ALA A 316 -1.43 -26.55 -5.80
CA ALA A 316 -1.66 -27.45 -6.93
C ALA A 316 -2.72 -26.89 -7.89
N GLU A 317 -2.21 -26.39 -9.02
CA GLU A 317 -2.69 -26.64 -10.38
C GLU A 317 -4.20 -26.62 -10.68
N SER A 318 -4.62 -25.54 -11.34
CA SER A 318 -5.86 -25.45 -12.09
C SER A 318 -5.70 -26.06 -13.49
N ARG A 319 -6.60 -26.99 -13.83
CA ARG A 319 -6.75 -27.62 -15.14
C ARG A 319 -7.78 -26.88 -16.00
N LYS A 320 -7.37 -26.62 -17.25
CA LYS A 320 -8.06 -26.85 -18.54
C LYS A 320 -9.36 -26.10 -18.90
N SER A 321 -9.27 -25.38 -20.04
CA SER A 321 -10.15 -25.48 -21.23
C SER A 321 -9.56 -24.54 -22.31
N ARG A 322 -9.07 -24.91 -23.50
CA ARG A 322 -9.58 -25.67 -24.67
C ARG A 322 -10.66 -24.97 -25.50
N SER A 323 -10.24 -24.28 -26.55
CA SER A 323 -10.82 -24.16 -27.92
C SER A 323 -9.87 -23.19 -28.66
N THR A 324 -9.21 -23.44 -29.81
CA THR A 324 -9.56 -24.00 -31.12
C THR A 324 -10.83 -23.43 -31.72
N GLU A 325 -10.68 -22.34 -32.46
CA GLU A 325 -11.33 -22.18 -33.76
C GLU A 325 -10.52 -21.22 -34.64
N ALA A 326 -10.20 -21.72 -35.84
CA ALA A 326 -9.59 -20.99 -36.92
C ALA A 326 -10.71 -20.33 -37.72
N PHE A 327 -10.54 -19.07 -38.10
CA PHE A 327 -11.28 -18.46 -39.20
C PHE A 327 -10.31 -17.61 -40.02
N ASP A 328 -10.14 -18.06 -41.26
CA ASP A 328 -9.31 -17.49 -42.31
C ASP A 328 -10.25 -16.77 -43.30
N LEU A 329 -10.19 -15.45 -43.35
CA LEU A 329 -10.69 -14.56 -44.42
C LEU A 329 -9.78 -13.32 -44.33
N GLY A 330 -9.03 -12.89 -45.33
CA GLY A 330 -9.41 -12.77 -46.74
C GLY A 330 -9.44 -11.29 -47.11
N THR A 331 -8.25 -10.73 -47.35
CA THR A 331 -7.89 -9.63 -48.28
C THR A 331 -8.51 -8.22 -48.18
N ASP A 332 -7.58 -7.27 -48.32
CA ASP A 332 -7.67 -5.93 -48.91
C ASP A 332 -8.28 -4.77 -48.12
N SER A 333 -7.40 -3.94 -47.54
CA SER A 333 -7.44 -2.48 -47.76
C SER A 333 -6.10 -1.83 -47.42
N HIS A 334 -5.50 -1.20 -48.44
CA HIS A 334 -4.44 -0.21 -48.31
C HIS A 334 -4.92 0.98 -47.46
N LEU A 335 -4.23 1.27 -46.36
CA LEU A 335 -4.00 2.60 -45.78
C LEU A 335 -2.91 2.45 -44.72
N HIS A 336 -1.66 2.76 -45.11
CA HIS A 336 -0.53 2.78 -44.20
C HIS A 336 -0.54 4.09 -43.40
N ASP A 337 -0.98 4.00 -42.15
CA ASP A 337 -0.66 4.95 -41.11
C ASP A 337 0.75 4.63 -40.56
N PRO A 338 1.71 5.56 -40.54
CA PRO A 338 2.97 5.36 -39.84
C PRO A 338 2.79 5.71 -38.36
N ALA A 339 3.50 4.98 -37.50
CA ALA A 339 3.75 5.27 -36.09
C ALA A 339 2.76 4.70 -35.06
N VAL A 340 2.74 3.37 -34.95
CA VAL A 340 2.81 2.73 -33.63
C VAL A 340 3.82 1.58 -33.73
N GLN A 341 5.12 1.89 -33.60
CA GLN A 341 6.11 0.84 -33.42
C GLN A 341 5.89 0.22 -32.04
N SER A 342 5.70 -1.10 -31.99
CA SER A 342 5.51 -1.77 -30.70
C SER A 342 6.76 -1.55 -29.82
N PRO A 343 6.63 -1.47 -28.48
CA PRO A 343 7.76 -1.29 -27.56
C PRO A 343 8.89 -2.31 -27.76
N ARG A 344 8.57 -3.46 -28.36
CA ARG A 344 9.50 -4.54 -28.68
C ARG A 344 10.38 -4.24 -29.89
N GLN A 345 9.95 -3.39 -30.81
CA GLN A 345 10.73 -2.91 -31.95
C GLN A 345 11.64 -1.75 -31.56
N GLU A 346 11.18 -0.83 -30.70
CA GLU A 346 12.04 0.21 -30.11
C GLU A 346 13.16 -0.39 -29.25
N ALA A 347 12.86 -1.41 -28.43
CA ALA A 347 13.88 -2.11 -27.66
C ALA A 347 14.92 -2.82 -28.55
N LYS A 348 14.52 -3.35 -29.72
CA LYS A 348 15.44 -3.96 -30.69
C LYS A 348 16.29 -2.90 -31.42
N ALA A 349 15.72 -1.75 -31.75
CA ALA A 349 16.45 -0.64 -32.35
C ALA A 349 17.51 -0.07 -31.39
N LEU A 350 17.16 0.10 -30.11
CA LEU A 350 18.09 0.54 -29.07
C LEU A 350 19.22 -0.48 -28.84
N LEU A 351 18.93 -1.78 -28.88
CA LEU A 351 19.96 -2.82 -28.77
C LEU A 351 20.89 -2.85 -29.99
N ALA A 352 20.37 -2.60 -31.19
CA ALA A 352 21.16 -2.50 -32.40
C ALA A 352 22.10 -1.28 -32.37
N GLU A 353 21.60 -0.12 -31.93
CA GLU A 353 22.41 1.11 -31.78
C GLU A 353 23.48 0.97 -30.70
N GLN A 354 23.18 0.26 -29.59
CA GLN A 354 24.17 -0.07 -28.56
C GLN A 354 25.25 -1.03 -29.08
N ASN A 355 24.89 -1.99 -29.92
CA ASN A 355 25.86 -2.93 -30.51
C ASN A 355 26.77 -2.25 -31.55
N GLU A 356 26.26 -1.29 -32.34
CA GLU A 356 27.07 -0.50 -33.26
C GLU A 356 28.05 0.42 -32.51
N THR A 357 27.61 1.02 -31.39
CA THR A 357 28.52 1.81 -30.54
C THR A 357 29.58 0.94 -29.86
N PHE A 358 29.26 -0.29 -29.48
CA PHE A 358 30.25 -1.23 -28.93
C PHE A 358 31.25 -1.71 -29.98
N ALA A 359 30.81 -2.00 -31.20
CA ALA A 359 31.68 -2.36 -32.32
C ALA A 359 32.65 -1.23 -32.66
N PHE A 360 32.17 0.02 -32.69
CA PHE A 360 33.01 1.20 -32.94
C PHE A 360 34.03 1.45 -31.81
N VAL A 361 33.68 1.16 -30.56
CA VAL A 361 34.62 1.24 -29.43
C VAL A 361 35.72 0.18 -29.54
N LEU A 362 35.40 -1.02 -30.01
CA LEU A 362 36.41 -2.08 -30.22
C LEU A 362 37.35 -1.75 -31.38
N GLU A 363 36.84 -1.21 -32.50
CA GLU A 363 37.69 -0.75 -33.61
C GLU A 363 38.61 0.41 -33.19
N ALA A 364 38.07 1.45 -32.53
CA ALA A 364 38.87 2.58 -32.07
C ALA A 364 39.91 2.20 -30.99
N SER A 365 39.65 1.13 -30.23
CA SER A 365 40.60 0.60 -29.23
C SER A 365 41.71 -0.20 -29.90
N ASN A 366 41.39 -0.96 -30.95
CA ASN A 366 42.39 -1.71 -31.72
C ASN A 366 43.32 -0.76 -32.49
N ASP A 367 42.79 0.30 -33.11
CA ASP A 367 43.61 1.31 -33.79
C ASP A 367 44.58 2.02 -32.84
N SER A 368 44.14 2.32 -31.61
CA SER A 368 44.96 2.95 -30.57
C SER A 368 46.08 2.02 -30.05
N VAL A 369 45.80 0.72 -29.94
CA VAL A 369 46.81 -0.29 -29.54
C VAL A 369 47.80 -0.54 -30.67
N GLU A 370 47.36 -0.57 -31.92
CA GLU A 370 48.25 -0.69 -33.08
C GLU A 370 49.16 0.53 -33.21
N ASP A 371 48.63 1.75 -33.11
CA ASP A 371 49.42 2.98 -33.15
C ASP A 371 50.44 3.05 -32.01
N SER A 372 50.05 2.64 -30.79
CA SER A 372 50.96 2.56 -29.65
C SER A 372 52.08 1.53 -29.87
N SER A 373 51.76 0.40 -30.52
CA SER A 373 52.74 -0.65 -30.85
C SER A 373 53.70 -0.22 -31.95
N VAL A 374 53.23 0.55 -32.94
CA VAL A 374 54.05 1.09 -34.03
C VAL A 374 54.98 2.18 -33.50
N GLN A 375 54.50 3.06 -32.62
CA GLN A 375 55.34 4.06 -31.96
C GLN A 375 56.42 3.43 -31.07
N LEU A 376 56.09 2.36 -30.32
CA LEU A 376 57.07 1.64 -29.51
C LEU A 376 58.14 0.97 -30.38
N ARG A 377 57.76 0.37 -31.52
CA ARG A 377 58.71 -0.22 -32.48
C ARG A 377 59.59 0.84 -33.14
N ARG A 378 59.06 2.03 -33.44
CA ARG A 378 59.83 3.17 -33.97
C ARG A 378 60.84 3.68 -32.94
N ALA A 379 60.42 3.83 -31.68
CA ALA A 379 61.29 4.24 -30.57
C ALA A 379 62.41 3.22 -30.29
N MET A 380 62.13 1.93 -30.41
CA MET A 380 63.12 0.86 -30.26
C MET A 380 64.15 0.84 -31.42
N ARG A 381 63.75 1.24 -32.63
CA ARG A 381 64.64 1.34 -33.80
C ARG A 381 65.53 2.59 -33.78
N GLN A 382 65.14 3.64 -33.07
CA GLN A 382 65.89 4.90 -32.97
C GLN A 382 66.83 5.00 -31.75
N ARG A 383 67.01 3.93 -30.96
CA ARG A 383 68.01 3.96 -29.88
C ARG A 383 69.43 4.12 -30.47
N PRO A 384 70.14 5.23 -30.18
CA PRO A 384 71.52 5.37 -30.60
C PRO A 384 72.36 4.32 -29.88
N ARG A 385 73.11 3.52 -30.63
CA ARG A 385 74.17 2.66 -30.06
C ARG A 385 75.21 3.60 -29.45
N THR A 386 75.25 3.65 -28.12
CA THR A 386 76.32 4.35 -27.41
C THR A 386 77.67 3.73 -27.80
N PRO A 387 78.71 4.53 -28.12
CA PRO A 387 80.01 3.99 -28.42
C PRO A 387 80.61 3.38 -27.14
N ARG A 388 81.03 2.12 -27.22
CA ARG A 388 81.84 1.42 -26.22
C ARG A 388 83.11 2.25 -25.98
N ARG A 389 83.16 2.97 -24.85
CA ARG A 389 84.41 3.54 -24.31
C ARG A 389 85.32 2.38 -23.90
N THR A 390 86.33 2.10 -24.72
CA THR A 390 87.52 1.37 -24.29
C THR A 390 88.36 2.30 -23.43
N ALA A 391 88.51 1.98 -22.14
CA ALA A 391 89.47 2.62 -21.26
C ALA A 391 90.89 2.15 -21.60
N PRO A 392 91.92 3.02 -21.63
CA PRO A 392 93.29 2.57 -21.60
C PRO A 392 93.76 2.45 -20.14
N LEU A 393 94.28 1.27 -19.81
CA LEU A 393 95.17 1.04 -18.69
C LEU A 393 96.48 1.80 -18.96
N ALA A 394 96.84 2.74 -18.09
CA ALA A 394 98.22 3.18 -17.94
C ALA A 394 98.46 3.46 -16.46
N ALA A 395 99.24 2.57 -15.84
CA ALA A 395 99.77 2.70 -14.51
C ALA A 395 101.07 3.53 -14.53
N SER A 396 101.40 4.06 -13.36
CA SER A 396 102.71 4.52 -12.88
C SER A 396 103.17 5.93 -13.28
N GLY A 397 103.64 6.68 -12.28
CA GLY A 397 104.42 7.90 -12.49
C GLY A 397 104.32 8.96 -11.41
N LEU A 398 104.51 8.60 -10.14
CA LEU A 398 104.96 9.52 -9.10
C LEU A 398 106.31 10.12 -9.52
N GLU A 399 106.43 11.44 -9.67
CA GLU A 399 107.64 12.19 -9.29
C GLU A 399 107.47 13.73 -9.39
N ARG A 400 107.70 14.38 -8.23
CA ARG A 400 108.35 15.69 -7.95
C ARG A 400 107.79 16.96 -8.62
N VAL A 401 107.24 17.91 -7.84
CA VAL A 401 107.96 18.97 -7.09
C VAL A 401 108.92 19.77 -7.97
N LEU A 402 108.40 20.84 -8.58
CA LEU A 402 108.84 22.24 -8.50
C LEU A 402 107.76 23.15 -9.11
#